data_AF-A0A4V6HR87-F1
#
_entry.id   AF-A0A4V6HR87-F1
#
_cell.length_a   1.000
_cell.length_b   1.000
_cell.length_c   1.000
_cell.angle_alpha   90.00
_cell.angle_beta   90.00
_cell.angle_gamma   90.00
#
_symmetry.space_group_name_H-M   'P 1'
#
loop_
_entity.id
_entity.type
_entity.pdbx_description
1 polymer ?
#
loop_
_entity_poly.entity_id
_entity_poly.type
_entity_poly.pdbx_seq_one_letter_code
_entity_poly.pdbx_strand_id
1 'polypeptide(L)'
;MKDDNTFGKILILSGCIMAFLLLCFYDTYKKKGDDVLNKLQETIQTDLAKQKEAPETNETKTAKKKSDGKEKESNQQAADEQKQAKEEETQDGQAAPGDTQTAAPENPLIRVLIKTDDYAGEYHSSVTLQCSSDYVLQYGEATEEHPSSEPLTITGDSPYLSNGVLRIQPKGEDGEITLPGLKRGYENPSYLGNFEIVKRDAGLLVINELPLETYLCSVVPSEMPAAYPLESLKVQAICARSYALKQMQNGRGAEFDVDVDDSVSYQVYNNQKRDERATEAVNATAGEVMRSNGEIVDALYYSTSCGVNLSQDLSQETVFASFMTTDNHTAYEATEPWYRWKAVFTVDELTRLANAWQPGTGNVTSLSIDSRETNGAIAKFTVQGENQNISVEGEYTVRKLLSPANIAVVEQDGSEATGMSLLPSAFFYLTPNYENDALVSYTLTGGGYGHGKGMSQNGARHMADAGMGYEEILKYFYGDVQIG
;
A
#
# COMPACT_ATOMS: atom_id res chain seq x y z
N MET A 1 66.96 28.63 -16.37
CA MET A 1 65.91 27.85 -15.70
C MET A 1 65.37 28.68 -14.55
N LYS A 2 64.22 29.31 -14.75
CA LYS A 2 63.41 29.91 -13.69
C LYS A 2 62.06 29.22 -13.81
N ASP A 3 61.73 28.41 -12.81
CA ASP A 3 60.52 27.61 -12.75
C ASP A 3 59.32 28.49 -12.38
N ASP A 4 58.27 28.42 -13.20
CA ASP A 4 57.04 29.18 -13.03
C ASP A 4 56.00 28.29 -12.32
N ASN A 5 56.00 28.33 -10.99
CA ASN A 5 55.09 27.61 -10.12
C ASN A 5 53.76 28.37 -9.93
N THR A 6 53.10 28.66 -11.06
CA THR A 6 51.90 29.51 -11.13
C THR A 6 50.62 28.66 -11.14
N PHE A 7 50.67 27.44 -11.67
CA PHE A 7 49.53 26.52 -11.74
C PHE A 7 49.19 25.87 -10.38
N GLY A 8 50.19 25.51 -9.58
CA GLY A 8 49.98 24.91 -8.25
C GLY A 8 49.34 25.87 -7.24
N LYS A 9 49.61 27.18 -7.37
CA LYS A 9 49.03 28.21 -6.50
C LYS A 9 47.56 28.49 -6.80
N ILE A 10 47.12 28.35 -8.05
CA ILE A 10 45.72 28.55 -8.47
C ILE A 10 44.84 27.39 -8.01
N LEU A 11 45.35 26.14 -8.06
CA LEU A 11 44.60 24.96 -7.60
C LEU A 11 44.39 24.96 -6.08
N ILE A 12 45.39 25.38 -5.31
CA ILE A 12 45.30 25.49 -3.85
C ILE A 12 44.33 26.62 -3.45
N LEU A 13 44.35 27.75 -4.15
CA LEU A 13 43.45 28.88 -3.88
C LEU A 13 41.98 28.53 -4.18
N SER A 14 41.71 27.76 -5.25
CA SER A 14 40.36 27.30 -5.60
C SER A 14 39.81 26.30 -4.57
N GLY A 15 40.64 25.35 -4.11
CA GLY A 15 40.26 24.40 -3.06
C GLY A 15 39.94 25.07 -1.71
N CYS A 16 40.71 26.10 -1.33
CA CYS A 16 40.46 26.86 -0.11
C CYS A 16 39.16 27.69 -0.16
N ILE A 17 38.80 28.25 -1.33
CA ILE A 17 37.55 29.01 -1.51
C ILE A 17 36.34 28.08 -1.41
N MET A 18 36.41 26.87 -1.99
CA MET A 18 35.32 25.89 -1.93
C MET A 18 35.10 25.37 -0.50
N ALA A 19 36.19 25.10 0.24
CA ALA A 19 36.11 24.69 1.65
C ALA A 19 35.54 25.81 2.55
N PHE A 20 35.88 27.08 2.27
CA PHE A 20 35.35 28.21 3.02
C PHE A 20 33.86 28.43 2.76
N LEU A 21 33.41 28.28 1.50
CA LEU A 21 31.98 28.33 1.15
C LEU A 21 31.20 27.20 1.83
N LEU A 22 31.71 25.97 1.84
CA LEU A 22 31.08 24.83 2.52
C LEU A 22 30.96 25.05 4.03
N LEU A 23 31.98 25.63 4.67
CA LEU A 23 31.94 25.99 6.10
C LEU A 23 30.92 27.11 6.37
N CYS A 24 30.84 28.14 5.51
CA CYS A 24 29.83 29.19 5.64
C CYS A 24 28.41 28.65 5.44
N PHE A 25 28.19 27.71 4.52
CA PHE A 25 26.90 27.04 4.36
C PHE A 25 26.56 26.20 5.59
N TYR A 26 27.52 25.42 6.11
CA TYR A 26 27.32 24.62 7.33
C TYR A 26 26.96 25.48 8.54
N ASP A 27 27.66 26.59 8.78
CA ASP A 27 27.35 27.52 9.88
C ASP A 27 25.98 28.19 9.70
N THR A 28 25.58 28.49 8.46
CA THR A 28 24.26 29.07 8.17
C THR A 28 23.14 28.06 8.40
N TYR A 29 23.33 26.81 7.98
CA TYR A 29 22.37 25.73 8.23
C TYR A 29 22.26 25.38 9.71
N LYS A 30 23.39 25.34 10.42
CA LYS A 30 23.42 25.12 11.87
C LYS A 30 22.68 26.21 12.63
N LYS A 31 22.92 27.49 12.29
CA LYS A 31 22.18 28.62 12.88
C LYS A 31 20.67 28.55 12.61
N LYS A 32 20.24 28.18 11.40
CA LYS A 32 18.81 27.97 11.11
C LYS A 32 18.22 26.82 11.92
N GLY A 33 18.95 25.73 12.09
CA GLY A 33 18.54 24.60 12.93
C GLY A 33 18.39 24.98 14.41
N ASP A 34 19.37 25.71 14.95
CA ASP A 34 19.34 26.20 16.33
C ASP A 34 18.18 27.18 16.57
N ASP A 35 17.87 28.07 15.61
CA ASP A 35 16.72 28.99 15.67
C ASP A 35 15.37 28.25 15.68
N VAL A 36 15.25 27.18 14.89
CA VAL A 36 14.04 26.33 14.87
C VAL A 36 13.89 25.59 16.19
N LEU A 37 14.98 25.04 16.73
CA LEU A 37 14.99 24.32 18.00
C LEU A 37 14.62 25.25 19.18
N ASN A 38 15.14 26.47 19.19
CA ASN A 38 14.83 27.48 20.20
C ASN A 38 13.35 27.90 20.13
N LYS A 39 12.80 28.11 18.94
CA LYS A 39 11.36 28.42 18.76
C LYS A 39 10.45 27.27 19.22
N LEU A 40 10.85 26.03 18.96
CA LEU A 40 10.15 24.84 19.45
C LEU A 40 10.18 24.76 20.98
N GLN A 41 11.33 25.03 21.60
CA GLN A 41 11.47 25.04 23.06
C GLN A 41 10.64 26.16 23.72
N GLU A 42 10.59 27.36 23.14
CA GLU A 42 9.72 28.45 23.61
C GLU A 42 8.23 28.11 23.49
N THR A 43 7.83 27.45 22.41
CA THR A 43 6.44 27.01 22.19
C THR A 43 6.04 25.97 23.25
N ILE A 44 6.90 24.97 23.47
CA ILE A 44 6.67 23.93 24.49
C ILE A 44 6.60 24.52 25.90
N GLN A 45 7.48 25.48 26.24
CA GLN A 45 7.44 26.19 27.53
C GLN A 45 6.13 26.98 27.70
N THR A 46 5.66 27.63 26.64
CA THR A 46 4.41 28.41 26.65
C THR A 46 3.19 27.51 26.86
N ASP A 47 3.16 26.33 26.26
CA ASP A 47 2.06 25.38 26.41
C ASP A 47 2.07 24.69 27.78
N LEU A 48 3.26 24.39 28.32
CA LEU A 48 3.42 23.90 29.69
C LEU A 48 3.01 24.93 30.76
N ALA A 49 3.18 26.24 30.48
CA ALA A 49 2.71 27.31 31.36
C ALA A 49 1.18 27.43 31.35
N LYS A 50 0.54 27.31 30.18
CA LYS A 50 -0.93 27.32 30.03
C LYS A 50 -1.62 26.15 30.74
N GLN A 51 -0.97 24.98 30.80
CA GLN A 51 -1.50 23.82 31.51
C GLN A 51 -1.44 23.94 33.05
N LYS A 52 -0.63 24.87 33.59
CA LYS A 52 -0.51 25.09 35.05
C LYS A 52 -1.50 26.12 35.62
N GLU A 53 -2.25 26.84 34.79
CA GLU A 53 -3.17 27.91 35.22
C GLU A 53 -4.66 27.53 35.20
N ALA A 54 -5.02 26.27 34.94
CA ALA A 54 -6.42 25.83 35.05
C ALA A 54 -6.81 25.59 36.53
N PRO A 55 -7.86 26.23 37.08
CA PRO A 55 -8.21 26.07 38.48
C PRO A 55 -9.02 24.79 38.73
N GLU A 56 -8.58 24.01 39.71
CA GLU A 56 -9.40 22.97 40.36
C GLU A 56 -10.53 23.61 41.18
N THR A 57 -11.79 23.16 41.02
CA THR A 57 -12.73 23.09 42.14
C THR A 57 -13.73 21.94 41.98
N ASN A 58 -14.03 21.37 43.14
CA ASN A 58 -14.71 20.12 43.41
C ASN A 58 -16.09 20.40 44.05
N GLU A 59 -16.94 19.37 44.11
CA GLU A 59 -18.06 19.13 45.05
C GLU A 59 -19.52 19.61 44.80
N THR A 60 -20.37 18.60 44.55
CA THR A 60 -21.59 18.17 45.28
C THR A 60 -22.34 19.10 46.26
N LYS A 61 -23.65 19.36 46.00
CA LYS A 61 -24.85 19.05 46.85
C LYS A 61 -26.07 19.96 46.59
N THR A 62 -27.18 19.32 46.22
CA THR A 62 -28.59 19.43 46.70
C THR A 62 -29.13 20.77 47.25
N ALA A 63 -30.23 21.31 46.66
CA ALA A 63 -31.56 21.50 47.30
C ALA A 63 -32.56 22.44 46.55
N LYS A 64 -33.74 21.89 46.22
CA LYS A 64 -35.14 22.41 46.29
C LYS A 64 -35.45 23.94 46.32
N LYS A 65 -36.29 24.40 45.37
CA LYS A 65 -37.74 24.77 45.51
C LYS A 65 -38.26 25.49 44.24
N LYS A 66 -39.25 24.93 43.53
CA LYS A 66 -40.69 25.32 43.44
C LYS A 66 -41.00 26.74 42.92
N SER A 67 -41.67 26.81 41.76
CA SER A 67 -43.10 27.19 41.58
C SER A 67 -43.45 27.22 40.07
N ASP A 68 -44.33 26.32 39.61
CA ASP A 68 -45.72 26.60 39.13
C ASP A 68 -45.74 26.98 37.63
N GLY A 69 -46.20 26.14 36.69
CA GLY A 69 -47.57 25.69 36.39
C GLY A 69 -47.74 25.94 34.86
N LYS A 70 -48.36 25.14 33.99
CA LYS A 70 -49.55 24.28 34.06
C LYS A 70 -49.58 23.37 32.82
N GLU A 71 -49.84 22.08 33.06
CA GLU A 71 -50.91 21.25 32.47
C GLU A 71 -51.13 21.22 30.94
N LYS A 72 -50.89 20.03 30.35
CA LYS A 72 -51.91 18.98 30.03
C LYS A 72 -51.16 17.79 29.40
N GLU A 73 -51.01 16.65 30.08
CA GLU A 73 -51.94 15.50 30.10
C GLU A 73 -52.45 15.12 28.70
N SER A 74 -52.32 13.89 28.20
CA SER A 74 -52.48 12.59 28.87
C SER A 74 -51.91 11.47 27.97
N ASN A 75 -51.14 10.53 28.53
CA ASN A 75 -51.46 9.10 28.78
C ASN A 75 -51.59 8.22 27.52
N GLN A 76 -51.14 6.97 27.46
CA GLN A 76 -50.72 5.96 28.47
C GLN A 76 -49.90 4.90 27.67
N GLN A 77 -48.73 4.40 28.10
CA GLN A 77 -48.50 3.27 29.04
C GLN A 77 -49.45 2.06 28.79
N ALA A 78 -49.05 0.79 28.81
CA ALA A 78 -47.83 0.08 29.19
C ALA A 78 -47.97 -1.37 28.59
N ALA A 79 -46.88 -2.16 28.47
CA ALA A 79 -46.58 -3.37 29.27
C ALA A 79 -47.60 -4.54 29.10
N ASP A 80 -47.27 -5.84 29.10
CA ASP A 80 -46.10 -6.60 29.52
C ASP A 80 -46.32 -8.07 29.06
N GLU A 81 -45.21 -8.77 28.81
CA GLU A 81 -44.86 -10.12 29.27
C GLU A 81 -45.77 -11.39 29.21
N GLN A 82 -45.09 -12.48 28.78
CA GLN A 82 -44.97 -13.82 29.40
C GLN A 82 -45.76 -15.07 28.88
N LYS A 83 -44.93 -16.09 28.60
CA LYS A 83 -44.97 -17.54 29.00
C LYS A 83 -45.59 -18.62 28.09
N GLN A 84 -44.67 -19.42 27.51
CA GLN A 84 -44.38 -20.85 27.77
C GLN A 84 -45.50 -21.93 27.87
N ALA A 85 -45.36 -22.93 26.98
CA ALA A 85 -45.10 -24.38 27.25
C ALA A 85 -46.18 -25.46 26.93
N LYS A 86 -45.68 -26.51 26.23
CA LYS A 86 -46.05 -27.97 26.18
C LYS A 86 -47.33 -28.36 25.40
N GLU A 87 -47.44 -29.50 24.68
CA GLU A 87 -46.68 -30.77 24.54
C GLU A 87 -47.20 -31.54 23.27
N GLU A 88 -46.35 -32.38 22.67
CA GLU A 88 -46.53 -33.71 21.99
C GLU A 88 -47.87 -34.06 21.27
N GLU A 89 -47.99 -34.77 20.13
CA GLU A 89 -47.18 -35.77 19.42
C GLU A 89 -47.91 -36.05 18.07
N THR A 90 -47.21 -36.19 16.93
CA THR A 90 -47.42 -37.31 15.96
C THR A 90 -46.38 -37.25 14.83
N GLN A 91 -45.74 -38.41 14.62
CA GLN A 91 -44.82 -38.73 13.54
C GLN A 91 -45.54 -38.76 12.19
N ASP A 92 -44.94 -38.18 11.15
CA ASP A 92 -44.72 -38.93 9.90
C ASP A 92 -43.50 -38.38 9.15
N GLY A 93 -42.71 -39.29 8.59
CA GLY A 93 -41.33 -39.05 8.19
C GLY A 93 -41.17 -38.26 6.88
N GLN A 94 -40.12 -37.44 6.84
CA GLN A 94 -39.41 -37.10 5.61
C GLN A 94 -37.95 -36.76 5.94
N ALA A 95 -37.06 -37.42 5.19
CA ALA A 95 -35.62 -37.41 5.38
C ALA A 95 -35.02 -36.00 5.36
N ALA A 96 -34.13 -35.74 6.33
CA ALA A 96 -33.32 -34.53 6.38
C ALA A 96 -32.31 -34.50 5.20
N PRO A 97 -32.12 -33.35 4.52
CA PRO A 97 -30.92 -33.12 3.74
C PRO A 97 -29.74 -32.98 4.73
N GLY A 98 -28.65 -33.67 4.40
CA GLY A 98 -27.53 -33.91 5.28
C GLY A 98 -26.84 -32.66 5.81
N ASP A 99 -26.20 -32.86 6.98
CA ASP A 99 -25.13 -32.05 7.51
C ASP A 99 -24.21 -31.56 6.38
N THR A 100 -24.27 -30.27 6.08
CA THR A 100 -23.12 -29.58 5.53
C THR A 100 -22.04 -29.62 6.60
N GLN A 101 -21.17 -30.63 6.50
CA GLN A 101 -19.84 -30.58 7.07
C GLN A 101 -19.24 -29.25 6.63
N THR A 102 -19.21 -28.26 7.53
CA THR A 102 -18.31 -27.11 7.43
C THR A 102 -16.91 -27.69 7.37
N ALA A 103 -16.39 -27.85 6.15
CA ALA A 103 -14.99 -28.11 5.93
C ALA A 103 -14.21 -27.05 6.70
N ALA A 104 -13.17 -27.46 7.43
CA ALA A 104 -12.26 -26.50 8.05
C ALA A 104 -11.83 -25.50 6.97
N PRO A 105 -11.73 -24.20 7.28
CA PRO A 105 -11.34 -23.21 6.30
C PRO A 105 -10.03 -23.65 5.63
N GLU A 106 -10.03 -23.73 4.30
CA GLU A 106 -8.86 -24.16 3.53
C GLU A 106 -7.72 -23.16 3.82
N ASN A 107 -6.63 -23.65 4.41
CA ASN A 107 -5.38 -22.91 4.58
C ASN A 107 -4.33 -23.51 3.64
N PRO A 108 -4.45 -23.30 2.32
CA PRO A 108 -3.54 -23.90 1.35
C PRO A 108 -2.13 -23.34 1.51
N LEU A 109 -1.15 -24.06 0.96
CA LEU A 109 0.19 -23.52 0.78
C LEU A 109 0.16 -22.50 -0.37
N ILE A 110 0.77 -21.35 -0.16
CA ILE A 110 1.02 -20.34 -1.18
C ILE A 110 2.52 -20.31 -1.50
N ARG A 111 2.84 -20.18 -2.78
CA ARG A 111 4.20 -20.07 -3.33
C ARG A 111 4.44 -18.64 -3.79
N VAL A 112 5.39 -17.96 -3.14
CA VAL A 112 5.68 -16.54 -3.35
C VAL A 112 7.07 -16.39 -3.96
N LEU A 113 7.17 -15.77 -5.14
CA LEU A 113 8.45 -15.36 -5.71
C LEU A 113 9.01 -14.17 -4.92
N ILE A 114 10.20 -14.35 -4.33
CA ILE A 114 10.94 -13.32 -3.64
C ILE A 114 11.83 -12.59 -4.64
N LYS A 115 11.50 -11.33 -4.96
CA LYS A 115 12.26 -10.50 -5.90
C LYS A 115 13.59 -10.02 -5.28
N THR A 116 14.44 -9.41 -6.09
CA THR A 116 15.68 -8.75 -5.64
C THR A 116 15.38 -7.50 -4.80
N ASP A 117 16.42 -6.75 -4.42
CA ASP A 117 16.31 -5.53 -3.62
C ASP A 117 15.22 -4.60 -4.13
N ASP A 118 14.35 -4.18 -3.21
CA ASP A 118 13.24 -3.25 -3.47
C ASP A 118 12.40 -3.65 -4.70
N TYR A 119 12.20 -4.97 -4.88
CA TYR A 119 11.38 -5.56 -5.94
C TYR A 119 11.91 -5.34 -7.37
N ALA A 120 13.21 -5.03 -7.52
CA ALA A 120 13.76 -4.56 -8.80
C ALA A 120 13.79 -5.61 -9.92
N GLY A 121 13.83 -6.90 -9.60
CA GLY A 121 13.88 -7.99 -10.58
C GLY A 121 13.58 -9.36 -9.98
N GLU A 122 13.33 -10.33 -10.85
CA GLU A 122 12.88 -11.67 -10.50
C GLU A 122 14.06 -12.61 -10.16
N TYR A 123 15.23 -12.37 -10.76
CA TYR A 123 16.37 -13.28 -10.73
C TYR A 123 17.50 -12.75 -9.84
N HIS A 124 17.97 -13.61 -8.94
CA HIS A 124 19.11 -13.37 -8.08
C HIS A 124 20.38 -13.97 -8.69
N SER A 125 21.51 -13.28 -8.60
CA SER A 125 22.82 -13.82 -9.00
C SER A 125 23.41 -14.76 -7.94
N SER A 126 23.10 -14.50 -6.68
CA SER A 126 23.45 -15.29 -5.50
C SER A 126 22.44 -15.03 -4.39
N VAL A 127 22.24 -16.01 -3.51
CA VAL A 127 21.32 -15.89 -2.37
C VAL A 127 22.01 -16.37 -1.12
N THR A 128 22.04 -15.56 -0.07
CA THR A 128 22.53 -15.96 1.25
C THR A 128 21.34 -16.20 2.17
N LEU A 129 21.31 -17.33 2.85
CA LEU A 129 20.23 -17.73 3.76
C LEU A 129 20.80 -18.06 5.14
N GLN A 130 20.07 -17.72 6.19
CA GLN A 130 20.40 -18.11 7.56
C GLN A 130 19.15 -18.65 8.26
N CYS A 131 19.20 -19.90 8.72
CA CYS A 131 18.09 -20.51 9.43
C CYS A 131 18.22 -20.27 10.94
N SER A 132 17.12 -19.88 11.60
CA SER A 132 17.08 -19.69 13.06
C SER A 132 17.02 -21.01 13.85
N SER A 133 16.71 -22.12 13.17
CA SER A 133 16.65 -23.48 13.71
C SER A 133 17.53 -24.42 12.88
N ASP A 134 17.71 -25.65 13.37
CA ASP A 134 18.15 -26.76 12.52
C ASP A 134 17.26 -26.84 11.27
N TYR A 135 17.81 -27.30 10.16
CA TYR A 135 17.11 -27.32 8.88
C TYR A 135 17.53 -28.51 8.02
N VAL A 136 16.71 -28.80 7.03
CA VAL A 136 16.91 -29.88 6.07
C VAL A 136 17.12 -29.28 4.69
N LEU A 137 18.18 -29.71 4.01
CA LEU A 137 18.40 -29.45 2.59
C LEU A 137 17.99 -30.68 1.79
N GLN A 138 17.22 -30.48 0.73
CA GLN A 138 16.84 -31.53 -0.21
C GLN A 138 17.16 -31.10 -1.65
N TYR A 139 17.89 -31.96 -2.36
CA TYR A 139 18.30 -31.72 -3.75
C TYR A 139 18.57 -33.07 -4.46
N GLY A 140 17.95 -33.27 -5.63
CA GLY A 140 17.92 -34.60 -6.24
C GLY A 140 17.32 -35.65 -5.30
N GLU A 141 18.04 -36.76 -5.10
CA GLU A 141 17.67 -37.80 -4.14
C GLU A 141 18.32 -37.60 -2.76
N ALA A 142 19.18 -36.59 -2.59
CA ALA A 142 19.89 -36.32 -1.35
C ALA A 142 19.00 -35.56 -0.36
N THR A 143 19.19 -35.86 0.92
CA THR A 143 18.60 -35.14 2.06
C THR A 143 19.67 -35.00 3.13
N GLU A 144 19.97 -33.77 3.53
CA GLU A 144 20.99 -33.46 4.51
C GLU A 144 20.39 -32.65 5.66
N GLU A 145 20.67 -33.05 6.90
CA GLU A 145 20.33 -32.26 8.07
C GLU A 145 21.49 -31.36 8.47
N HIS A 146 21.19 -30.10 8.74
CA HIS A 146 22.15 -29.08 9.15
C HIS A 146 21.66 -28.46 10.47
N PRO A 147 22.56 -28.21 11.45
CA PRO A 147 22.19 -27.46 12.62
C PRO A 147 21.90 -26.00 12.26
N SER A 148 21.22 -25.24 13.13
CA SER A 148 21.19 -23.78 12.98
C SER A 148 22.64 -23.28 12.90
N SER A 149 23.00 -22.60 11.81
CA SER A 149 24.40 -22.31 11.51
C SER A 149 24.63 -20.89 11.00
N GLU A 150 25.90 -20.58 10.78
CA GLU A 150 26.31 -19.41 10.00
C GLU A 150 25.62 -19.40 8.61
N PRO A 151 25.49 -18.21 7.99
CA PRO A 151 24.80 -18.07 6.71
C PRO A 151 25.37 -18.97 5.60
N LEU A 152 24.46 -19.59 4.84
CA LEU A 152 24.75 -20.41 3.67
C LEU A 152 24.51 -19.59 2.39
N THR A 153 25.55 -19.44 1.57
CA THR A 153 25.45 -18.76 0.27
C THR A 153 25.30 -19.76 -0.87
N ILE A 154 24.29 -19.54 -1.69
CA ILE A 154 23.96 -20.32 -2.88
C ILE A 154 24.21 -19.47 -4.12
N THR A 155 25.04 -19.99 -5.01
CA THR A 155 25.35 -19.42 -6.33
C THR A 155 24.94 -20.41 -7.42
N GLY A 156 24.89 -19.97 -8.68
CA GLY A 156 24.48 -20.83 -9.80
C GLY A 156 25.34 -22.08 -10.01
N ASP A 157 26.57 -22.11 -9.52
CA ASP A 157 27.51 -23.24 -9.54
C ASP A 157 27.47 -24.11 -8.26
N SER A 158 26.59 -23.79 -7.31
CA SER A 158 26.43 -24.56 -6.07
C SER A 158 26.13 -26.04 -6.34
N PRO A 159 26.79 -26.99 -5.66
CA PRO A 159 26.54 -28.43 -5.84
C PRO A 159 25.10 -28.82 -5.51
N TYR A 160 24.46 -28.07 -4.61
CA TYR A 160 23.05 -28.22 -4.25
C TYR A 160 22.10 -27.99 -5.42
N LEU A 161 22.53 -27.26 -6.46
CA LEU A 161 21.74 -26.97 -7.65
C LEU A 161 22.11 -27.84 -8.86
N SER A 162 22.80 -28.97 -8.63
CA SER A 162 23.16 -29.92 -9.70
C SER A 162 21.95 -30.49 -10.45
N ASN A 163 20.81 -30.66 -9.76
CA ASN A 163 19.52 -31.04 -10.35
C ASN A 163 18.60 -29.83 -10.62
N GLY A 164 19.13 -28.61 -10.55
CA GLY A 164 18.42 -27.36 -10.84
C GLY A 164 17.56 -26.81 -9.71
N VAL A 165 17.32 -27.57 -8.63
CA VAL A 165 16.45 -27.18 -7.51
C VAL A 165 17.08 -27.57 -6.18
N LEU A 166 17.04 -26.64 -5.22
CA LEU A 166 17.36 -26.86 -3.81
C LEU A 166 16.14 -26.48 -2.97
N ARG A 167 15.70 -27.38 -2.09
CA ARG A 167 14.67 -27.11 -1.08
C ARG A 167 15.31 -26.98 0.30
N ILE A 168 14.91 -25.97 1.05
CA ILE A 168 15.35 -25.69 2.41
C ILE A 168 14.12 -25.68 3.32
N GLN A 169 14.13 -26.53 4.34
CA GLN A 169 13.04 -26.65 5.32
C GLN A 169 13.60 -26.47 6.73
N PRO A 170 13.23 -25.38 7.45
CA PRO A 170 13.51 -25.25 8.87
C PRO A 170 12.80 -26.35 9.67
N LYS A 171 13.45 -26.84 10.73
CA LYS A 171 12.85 -27.75 11.72
C LYS A 171 12.12 -26.94 12.78
N GLY A 172 10.84 -27.25 12.97
CA GLY A 172 9.96 -26.57 13.92
C GLY A 172 9.06 -25.55 13.22
N GLU A 173 7.90 -25.28 13.83
CA GLU A 173 6.86 -24.43 13.23
C GLU A 173 7.25 -22.94 13.20
N ASP A 174 8.14 -22.53 14.11
CA ASP A 174 8.64 -21.15 14.24
C ASP A 174 10.03 -20.93 13.60
N GLY A 175 10.52 -21.92 12.85
CA GLY A 175 11.81 -21.82 12.16
C GLY A 175 11.76 -20.75 11.06
N GLU A 176 12.59 -19.73 11.17
CA GLU A 176 12.68 -18.63 10.21
C GLU A 176 13.93 -18.76 9.34
N ILE A 177 13.80 -18.34 8.08
CA ILE A 177 14.90 -18.18 7.15
C ILE A 177 15.09 -16.69 6.91
N THR A 178 16.20 -16.15 7.41
CA THR A 178 16.66 -14.80 7.11
C THR A 178 17.38 -14.80 5.76
N LEU A 179 17.19 -13.74 4.96
CA LEU A 179 17.97 -13.47 3.75
C LEU A 179 18.93 -12.29 3.98
N PRO A 180 20.14 -12.53 4.52
CA PRO A 180 21.12 -11.47 4.71
C PRO A 180 21.45 -10.73 3.40
N GLY A 181 21.44 -9.41 3.45
CA GLY A 181 21.76 -8.53 2.33
C GLY A 181 20.59 -8.20 1.41
N LEU A 182 19.44 -8.87 1.55
CA LEU A 182 18.22 -8.52 0.83
C LEU A 182 17.58 -7.28 1.47
N LYS A 183 17.13 -6.34 0.62
CA LYS A 183 16.47 -5.11 1.07
C LYS A 183 14.98 -5.09 0.79
N ARG A 184 14.24 -4.76 1.83
CA ARG A 184 12.83 -4.39 1.82
C ARG A 184 12.69 -3.05 2.56
N GLY A 185 11.52 -2.73 3.09
CA GLY A 185 11.34 -1.62 4.04
C GLY A 185 12.21 -1.73 5.30
N TYR A 186 12.89 -2.87 5.51
CA TYR A 186 13.97 -3.07 6.46
C TYR A 186 15.03 -4.03 5.89
N GLU A 187 16.20 -4.07 6.54
CA GLU A 187 17.34 -4.91 6.15
C GLU A 187 17.19 -6.34 6.68
N ASN A 188 17.66 -7.33 5.90
CA ASN A 188 17.71 -8.76 6.27
C ASN A 188 16.32 -9.32 6.66
N PRO A 189 15.34 -9.31 5.74
CA PRO A 189 14.02 -9.87 6.01
C PRO A 189 14.10 -11.36 6.37
N SER A 190 13.24 -11.77 7.30
CA SER A 190 13.12 -13.14 7.79
C SER A 190 11.74 -13.67 7.48
N TYR A 191 11.67 -14.93 7.06
CA TYR A 191 10.49 -15.55 6.49
C TYR A 191 10.21 -16.88 7.18
N LEU A 192 8.94 -17.17 7.45
CA LEU A 192 8.51 -18.51 7.86
C LEU A 192 8.30 -19.41 6.64
N GLY A 193 8.22 -20.71 6.91
CA GLY A 193 7.97 -21.73 5.90
C GLY A 193 9.24 -22.18 5.18
N ASN A 194 9.04 -22.81 4.03
CA ASN A 194 10.10 -23.44 3.26
C ASN A 194 10.60 -22.50 2.18
N PHE A 195 11.84 -22.74 1.73
CA PHE A 195 12.40 -22.08 0.57
C PHE A 195 12.73 -23.08 -0.53
N GLU A 196 12.50 -22.68 -1.77
CA GLU A 196 12.94 -23.37 -2.96
C GLU A 196 13.80 -22.41 -3.79
N ILE A 197 15.05 -22.79 -4.04
CA ILE A 197 15.98 -22.07 -4.90
C ILE A 197 16.07 -22.81 -6.22
N VAL A 198 15.69 -22.13 -7.30
CA VAL A 198 15.55 -22.74 -8.61
C VAL A 198 16.50 -22.08 -9.60
N LYS A 199 17.36 -22.89 -10.21
CA LYS A 199 18.30 -22.44 -11.23
C LYS A 199 17.61 -22.29 -12.59
N ARG A 200 17.81 -21.14 -13.23
CA ARG A 200 17.41 -20.80 -14.60
C ARG A 200 18.60 -20.18 -15.34
N ASP A 201 18.48 -20.04 -16.66
CA ASP A 201 19.53 -19.43 -17.48
C ASP A 201 19.79 -17.96 -17.11
N ALA A 202 18.74 -17.24 -16.68
CA ALA A 202 18.84 -15.83 -16.28
C ALA A 202 19.36 -15.62 -14.83
N GLY A 203 19.37 -16.66 -13.99
CA GLY A 203 19.78 -16.58 -12.60
C GLY A 203 19.04 -17.56 -11.69
N LEU A 204 18.93 -17.21 -10.41
CA LEU A 204 18.24 -17.98 -9.38
C LEU A 204 16.87 -17.37 -9.09
N LEU A 205 15.82 -18.17 -9.14
CA LEU A 205 14.54 -17.82 -8.53
C LEU A 205 14.56 -18.24 -7.06
N VAL A 206 13.98 -17.42 -6.21
CA VAL A 206 13.85 -17.64 -4.76
C VAL A 206 12.37 -17.71 -4.46
N ILE A 207 11.88 -18.87 -4.03
CA ILE A 207 10.46 -19.10 -3.81
C ILE A 207 10.26 -19.44 -2.34
N ASN A 208 9.38 -18.70 -1.66
CA ASN A 208 8.95 -18.99 -0.31
C ASN A 208 7.60 -19.71 -0.35
N GLU A 209 7.51 -20.89 0.27
CA GLU A 209 6.30 -21.70 0.35
C GLU A 209 5.85 -21.86 1.81
N LEU A 210 4.63 -21.43 2.11
CA LEU A 210 4.10 -21.39 3.47
C LEU A 210 2.57 -21.42 3.49
N PRO A 211 1.92 -21.75 4.63
CA PRO A 211 0.47 -21.65 4.74
C PRO A 211 -0.04 -20.22 4.51
N LEU A 212 -1.18 -20.09 3.83
CA LEU A 212 -1.78 -18.81 3.47
C LEU A 212 -2.00 -17.88 4.67
N GLU A 213 -2.52 -18.39 5.79
CA GLU A 213 -2.72 -17.56 7.00
C GLU A 213 -1.39 -17.01 7.56
N THR A 214 -0.32 -17.80 7.47
CA THR A 214 1.03 -17.35 7.87
C THR A 214 1.56 -16.27 6.93
N TYR A 215 1.34 -16.42 5.62
CA TYR A 215 1.67 -15.41 4.61
C TYR A 215 0.96 -14.08 4.88
N LEU A 216 -0.34 -14.13 5.20
CA LEU A 216 -1.15 -12.94 5.46
C LEU A 216 -0.65 -12.15 6.67
N CYS A 217 -0.06 -12.81 7.67
CA CYS A 217 0.53 -12.13 8.83
C CYS A 217 1.70 -11.20 8.47
N SER A 218 2.33 -11.38 7.31
CA SER A 218 3.37 -10.48 6.79
C SER A 218 2.87 -9.58 5.65
N VAL A 219 1.76 -9.92 4.98
CA VAL A 219 1.11 -9.03 3.99
C VAL A 219 0.38 -7.89 4.67
N VAL A 220 -0.50 -8.18 5.64
CA VAL A 220 -1.34 -7.15 6.27
C VAL A 220 -0.53 -5.96 6.81
N PRO A 221 0.55 -6.14 7.61
CA PRO A 221 1.34 -5.00 8.09
C PRO A 221 2.20 -4.34 6.99
N SER A 222 2.45 -5.04 5.89
CA SER A 222 3.18 -4.50 4.74
C SER A 222 2.30 -3.65 3.83
N GLU A 223 0.99 -3.87 3.85
CA GLU A 223 -0.01 -3.18 3.04
C GLU A 223 -0.73 -2.07 3.80
N MET A 224 -1.03 -2.31 5.08
CA MET A 224 -1.77 -1.39 5.93
C MET A 224 -0.99 -1.16 7.23
N PRO A 225 -0.79 0.10 7.66
CA PRO A 225 -0.10 0.38 8.92
C PRO A 225 -0.74 -0.34 10.10
N ALA A 226 0.03 -1.13 10.83
CA ALA A 226 -0.49 -1.91 11.95
C ALA A 226 -1.09 -1.06 13.09
N ALA A 227 -0.77 0.23 13.14
CA ALA A 227 -1.38 1.18 14.07
C ALA A 227 -2.86 1.50 13.75
N TYR A 228 -3.37 1.13 12.58
CA TYR A 228 -4.77 1.35 12.21
C TYR A 228 -5.73 0.57 13.12
N PRO A 229 -7.03 0.95 13.15
CA PRO A 229 -8.05 0.23 13.88
C PRO A 229 -8.08 -1.27 13.52
N LEU A 230 -8.36 -2.11 14.51
CA LEU A 230 -8.40 -3.57 14.32
C LEU A 230 -9.41 -3.96 13.24
N GLU A 231 -10.55 -3.27 13.17
CA GLU A 231 -11.57 -3.51 12.16
C GLU A 231 -11.04 -3.24 10.75
N SER A 232 -10.29 -2.16 10.50
CA SER A 232 -9.66 -1.95 9.18
C SER A 232 -8.59 -2.99 8.85
N LEU A 233 -7.85 -3.50 9.84
CA LEU A 233 -6.89 -4.59 9.63
C LEU A 233 -7.60 -5.91 9.28
N LYS A 234 -8.78 -6.18 9.87
CA LYS A 234 -9.63 -7.33 9.50
C LYS A 234 -10.13 -7.22 8.07
N VAL A 235 -10.57 -6.02 7.66
CA VAL A 235 -10.95 -5.74 6.27
C VAL A 235 -9.77 -6.04 5.33
N GLN A 236 -8.57 -5.53 5.66
CA GLN A 236 -7.36 -5.79 4.87
C GLN A 236 -7.01 -7.29 4.82
N ALA A 237 -7.16 -8.03 5.92
CA ALA A 237 -6.90 -9.47 5.96
C ALA A 237 -7.84 -10.25 5.03
N ILE A 238 -9.14 -9.96 5.05
CA ILE A 238 -10.13 -10.62 4.19
C ILE A 238 -9.92 -10.26 2.72
N CYS A 239 -9.64 -8.99 2.41
CA CYS A 239 -9.29 -8.56 1.06
C CYS A 239 -8.04 -9.30 0.57
N ALA A 240 -6.99 -9.35 1.39
CA ALA A 240 -5.73 -9.98 1.02
C ALA A 240 -5.87 -11.49 0.81
N ARG A 241 -6.62 -12.18 1.69
CA ARG A 241 -6.92 -13.60 1.54
C ARG A 241 -7.69 -13.90 0.25
N SER A 242 -8.74 -13.12 -0.01
CA SER A 242 -9.58 -13.27 -1.20
C SER A 242 -8.76 -13.04 -2.48
N TYR A 243 -7.91 -12.00 -2.49
CA TYR A 243 -7.03 -11.71 -3.61
C TYR A 243 -6.03 -12.84 -3.85
N ALA A 244 -5.29 -13.28 -2.82
CA ALA A 244 -4.30 -14.35 -2.94
C ALA A 244 -4.91 -15.63 -3.52
N LEU A 245 -6.05 -16.08 -2.98
CA LEU A 245 -6.77 -17.25 -3.49
C LEU A 245 -7.24 -17.06 -4.95
N LYS A 246 -7.67 -15.84 -5.31
CA LYS A 246 -8.05 -15.54 -6.70
C LYS A 246 -6.86 -15.62 -7.66
N GLN A 247 -5.68 -15.14 -7.25
CA GLN A 247 -4.48 -15.22 -8.08
C GLN A 247 -3.97 -16.65 -8.23
N MET A 248 -4.04 -17.46 -7.16
CA MET A 248 -3.76 -18.91 -7.20
C MET A 248 -4.66 -19.61 -8.22
N GLN A 249 -5.97 -19.29 -8.25
CA GLN A 249 -6.92 -19.86 -9.21
C GLN A 249 -6.64 -19.44 -10.66
N ASN A 250 -6.22 -18.18 -10.86
CA ASN A 250 -5.97 -17.63 -12.19
C ASN A 250 -4.63 -18.08 -12.79
N GLY A 251 -3.69 -18.57 -11.97
CA GLY A 251 -2.37 -19.02 -12.43
C GLY A 251 -1.50 -17.90 -12.99
N ARG A 252 -1.65 -16.66 -12.49
CA ARG A 252 -0.96 -15.48 -13.02
C ARG A 252 0.57 -15.59 -12.90
N GLY A 253 1.08 -16.32 -11.90
CA GLY A 253 2.51 -16.58 -11.68
C GLY A 253 3.06 -17.84 -12.36
N ALA A 254 2.28 -18.51 -13.23
CA ALA A 254 2.65 -19.80 -13.80
C ALA A 254 3.97 -19.82 -14.59
N GLU A 255 4.41 -18.68 -15.13
CA GLU A 255 5.72 -18.55 -15.79
C GLU A 255 6.89 -18.93 -14.86
N PHE A 256 6.78 -18.60 -13.57
CA PHE A 256 7.81 -18.87 -12.58
C PHE A 256 7.49 -20.06 -11.67
N ASP A 257 6.39 -20.77 -11.91
CA ASP A 257 5.87 -21.84 -11.04
C ASP A 257 5.56 -21.34 -9.60
N VAL A 258 4.95 -20.15 -9.52
CA VAL A 258 4.51 -19.51 -8.27
C VAL A 258 3.06 -19.06 -8.36
N ASP A 259 2.46 -18.77 -7.21
CA ASP A 259 1.11 -18.22 -7.13
C ASP A 259 1.12 -16.69 -7.27
N VAL A 260 2.07 -16.04 -6.58
CA VAL A 260 2.21 -14.58 -6.50
C VAL A 260 3.70 -14.18 -6.42
N ASP A 261 4.02 -12.90 -6.66
CA ASP A 261 5.30 -12.30 -6.23
C ASP A 261 5.10 -11.41 -5.00
N ASP A 262 6.21 -10.97 -4.39
CA ASP A 262 6.22 -10.21 -3.15
C ASP A 262 6.09 -8.68 -3.32
N SER A 263 5.74 -8.20 -4.51
CA SER A 263 5.72 -6.78 -4.88
C SER A 263 4.31 -6.22 -5.07
N VAL A 264 4.25 -4.91 -5.34
CA VAL A 264 3.03 -4.18 -5.73
C VAL A 264 2.36 -4.70 -7.01
N SER A 265 3.02 -5.60 -7.77
CA SER A 265 2.39 -6.30 -8.89
C SER A 265 1.30 -7.28 -8.44
N TYR A 266 1.41 -7.73 -7.18
CA TYR A 266 0.43 -8.54 -6.47
C TYR A 266 0.06 -7.87 -5.16
N GLN A 267 0.69 -8.29 -4.08
CA GLN A 267 0.53 -7.75 -2.73
C GLN A 267 1.90 -7.65 -2.11
N VAL A 268 2.15 -6.55 -1.42
CA VAL A 268 3.42 -6.31 -0.75
C VAL A 268 3.59 -7.33 0.37
N TYR A 269 4.63 -8.17 0.28
CA TYR A 269 4.90 -9.22 1.24
C TYR A 269 6.23 -8.98 1.96
N ASN A 270 6.17 -8.97 3.30
CA ASN A 270 7.33 -8.83 4.19
C ASN A 270 8.15 -7.53 4.00
N ASN A 271 7.48 -6.45 3.60
CA ASN A 271 8.06 -5.12 3.53
C ASN A 271 8.16 -4.44 4.90
N GLN A 272 7.31 -4.86 5.83
CA GLN A 272 7.34 -4.51 7.24
C GLN A 272 7.45 -5.80 8.06
N LYS A 273 8.05 -5.69 9.25
CA LYS A 273 8.10 -6.81 10.18
C LYS A 273 6.67 -7.19 10.60
N ARG A 274 6.47 -8.48 10.92
CA ARG A 274 5.22 -8.96 11.49
C ARG A 274 4.85 -8.13 12.72
N ASP A 275 3.56 -7.89 12.87
CA ASP A 275 2.97 -7.15 13.98
C ASP A 275 1.89 -8.00 14.65
N GLU A 276 1.83 -7.95 15.98
CA GLU A 276 0.90 -8.75 16.78
C GLU A 276 -0.56 -8.39 16.52
N ARG A 277 -0.86 -7.09 16.32
CA ARG A 277 -2.22 -6.61 16.05
C ARG A 277 -2.67 -6.95 14.64
N ALA A 278 -1.77 -6.89 13.67
CA ALA A 278 -2.05 -7.38 12.32
C ALA A 278 -2.28 -8.91 12.33
N THR A 279 -1.47 -9.65 13.09
CA THR A 279 -1.65 -11.10 13.28
C THR A 279 -2.98 -11.42 13.98
N GLU A 280 -3.38 -10.64 14.98
CA GLU A 280 -4.70 -10.74 15.63
C GLU A 280 -5.84 -10.58 14.61
N ALA A 281 -5.76 -9.60 13.72
CA ALA A 281 -6.77 -9.38 12.68
C ALA A 281 -6.87 -10.54 11.68
N VAL A 282 -5.73 -11.10 11.26
CA VAL A 282 -5.67 -12.28 10.39
C VAL A 282 -6.33 -13.47 11.07
N ASN A 283 -5.95 -13.76 12.33
CA ASN A 283 -6.50 -14.87 13.10
C ASN A 283 -8.00 -14.71 13.37
N ALA A 284 -8.46 -13.48 13.66
CA ALA A 284 -9.86 -13.19 13.94
C ALA A 284 -10.77 -13.33 12.70
N THR A 285 -10.18 -13.38 11.50
CA THR A 285 -10.88 -13.53 10.21
C THR A 285 -10.39 -14.76 9.45
N ALA A 286 -9.79 -15.73 10.14
CA ALA A 286 -9.17 -16.89 9.52
C ALA A 286 -10.20 -17.63 8.64
N GLY A 287 -9.84 -17.87 7.37
CA GLY A 287 -10.72 -18.51 6.41
C GLY A 287 -11.81 -17.63 5.78
N GLU A 288 -12.10 -16.44 6.31
CA GLU A 288 -13.12 -15.57 5.73
C GLU A 288 -12.64 -14.97 4.41
N VAL A 289 -13.46 -15.15 3.37
CA VAL A 289 -13.25 -14.57 2.04
C VAL A 289 -14.50 -13.84 1.56
N MET A 290 -14.33 -12.95 0.59
CA MET A 290 -15.45 -12.32 -0.09
C MET A 290 -15.88 -13.12 -1.31
N ARG A 291 -17.18 -13.40 -1.39
CA ARG A 291 -17.80 -14.11 -2.52
C ARG A 291 -18.93 -13.32 -3.15
N SER A 292 -19.02 -13.43 -4.47
CA SER A 292 -20.17 -12.98 -5.26
C SER A 292 -20.61 -14.11 -6.17
N ASN A 293 -21.90 -14.45 -6.14
CA ASN A 293 -22.46 -15.59 -6.87
C ASN A 293 -21.71 -16.93 -6.62
N GLY A 294 -21.22 -17.13 -5.40
CA GLY A 294 -20.46 -18.33 -5.00
C GLY A 294 -18.96 -18.30 -5.36
N GLU A 295 -18.52 -17.38 -6.20
CA GLU A 295 -17.12 -17.24 -6.60
C GLU A 295 -16.37 -16.24 -5.73
N ILE A 296 -15.08 -16.50 -5.47
CA ILE A 296 -14.21 -15.53 -4.79
C ILE A 296 -14.05 -14.30 -5.68
N VAL A 297 -14.28 -13.13 -5.08
CA VAL A 297 -14.14 -11.84 -5.77
C VAL A 297 -12.67 -11.47 -5.96
N ASP A 298 -12.38 -10.73 -7.02
CA ASP A 298 -11.06 -10.09 -7.18
C ASP A 298 -10.97 -8.87 -6.26
N ALA A 299 -10.52 -9.11 -5.03
CA ALA A 299 -10.54 -8.15 -3.91
C ALA A 299 -9.41 -7.13 -4.00
N LEU A 300 -9.40 -6.31 -5.05
CA LEU A 300 -8.42 -5.23 -5.24
C LEU A 300 -8.54 -4.18 -4.13
N TYR A 301 -7.43 -3.56 -3.75
CA TYR A 301 -7.38 -2.49 -2.76
C TYR A 301 -6.25 -1.51 -3.08
N TYR A 302 -6.36 -0.28 -2.58
CA TYR A 302 -5.41 0.80 -2.84
C TYR A 302 -5.38 1.77 -1.65
N SER A 303 -4.40 2.68 -1.61
CA SER A 303 -4.17 3.53 -0.44
C SER A 303 -5.30 4.52 -0.19
N THR A 304 -5.56 5.40 -1.17
CA THR A 304 -6.41 6.57 -0.95
C THR A 304 -7.24 6.86 -2.20
N SER A 305 -8.54 7.14 -2.06
CA SER A 305 -9.39 7.55 -3.19
C SER A 305 -9.32 9.05 -3.46
N CYS A 306 -9.74 9.46 -4.66
CA CYS A 306 -10.00 10.87 -4.93
C CYS A 306 -11.41 11.32 -4.48
N GLY A 307 -12.11 10.51 -3.68
CA GLY A 307 -13.42 10.81 -3.13
C GLY A 307 -14.61 10.41 -4.00
N VAL A 308 -14.36 9.61 -5.05
CA VAL A 308 -15.41 9.12 -5.93
C VAL A 308 -16.31 8.18 -5.15
N ASN A 309 -17.60 8.49 -5.12
CA ASN A 309 -18.60 7.51 -4.74
C ASN A 309 -18.80 6.54 -5.91
N LEU A 310 -18.83 5.24 -5.63
CA LEU A 310 -19.02 4.16 -6.61
C LEU A 310 -20.26 4.34 -7.50
N SER A 311 -21.26 5.13 -7.08
CA SER A 311 -22.48 5.41 -7.85
C SER A 311 -22.40 6.61 -8.81
N GLN A 312 -21.30 7.39 -8.80
CA GLN A 312 -21.17 8.60 -9.61
C GLN A 312 -20.52 8.31 -10.96
N ASP A 313 -21.13 8.76 -12.06
CA ASP A 313 -20.51 8.71 -13.39
C ASP A 313 -19.65 9.95 -13.63
N LEU A 314 -18.34 9.73 -13.69
CA LEU A 314 -17.30 10.73 -13.94
C LEU A 314 -16.59 10.52 -15.29
N SER A 315 -17.22 9.80 -16.22
CA SER A 315 -16.65 9.52 -17.55
C SER A 315 -16.46 10.78 -18.42
N GLN A 316 -17.20 11.85 -18.13
CA GLN A 316 -17.11 13.12 -18.85
C GLN A 316 -16.06 14.04 -18.23
N GLU A 317 -15.12 14.54 -19.05
CA GLU A 317 -14.00 15.38 -18.60
C GLU A 317 -14.45 16.61 -17.80
N THR A 318 -15.47 17.33 -18.28
CA THR A 318 -15.98 18.53 -17.61
C THR A 318 -16.63 18.23 -16.27
N VAL A 319 -17.28 17.06 -16.14
CA VAL A 319 -17.86 16.58 -14.88
C VAL A 319 -16.75 16.20 -13.92
N PHE A 320 -15.74 15.46 -14.37
CA PHE A 320 -14.58 15.10 -13.55
C PHE A 320 -13.81 16.33 -13.06
N ALA A 321 -13.49 17.28 -13.93
CA ALA A 321 -12.79 18.50 -13.56
C ALA A 321 -13.58 19.35 -12.53
N SER A 322 -14.91 19.41 -12.69
CA SER A 322 -15.79 20.07 -11.71
C SER A 322 -15.79 19.33 -10.37
N PHE A 323 -15.83 17.98 -10.39
CA PHE A 323 -15.74 17.16 -9.19
C PHE A 323 -14.43 17.38 -8.43
N MET A 324 -13.29 17.44 -9.14
CA MET A 324 -11.97 17.63 -8.51
C MET A 324 -11.78 19.02 -7.87
N THR A 325 -12.53 20.02 -8.34
CA THR A 325 -12.45 21.41 -7.87
C THR A 325 -13.53 21.78 -6.86
N THR A 326 -14.53 20.91 -6.66
CA THR A 326 -15.61 21.16 -5.69
C THR A 326 -15.17 20.78 -4.29
N ASP A 327 -15.27 21.74 -3.37
CA ASP A 327 -14.96 21.59 -1.94
C ASP A 327 -16.12 20.92 -1.19
N ASN A 328 -16.50 19.70 -1.61
CA ASN A 328 -17.54 18.91 -0.96
C ASN A 328 -16.98 17.57 -0.50
N HIS A 329 -16.37 17.59 0.68
CA HIS A 329 -15.70 16.46 1.30
C HIS A 329 -16.70 15.56 2.04
N THR A 330 -17.39 14.68 1.31
CA THR A 330 -18.25 13.64 1.92
C THR A 330 -17.55 12.30 2.05
N ALA A 331 -16.36 12.13 1.46
CA ALA A 331 -15.58 10.91 1.56
C ALA A 331 -14.94 10.81 2.95
N TYR A 332 -14.95 9.61 3.54
CA TYR A 332 -14.35 9.35 4.85
C TYR A 332 -12.87 9.77 4.92
N GLU A 333 -12.13 9.55 3.83
CA GLU A 333 -10.70 9.84 3.72
C GLU A 333 -10.37 11.23 3.15
N ALA A 334 -11.33 12.15 3.15
CA ALA A 334 -11.16 13.47 2.54
C ALA A 334 -10.00 14.31 3.12
N THR A 335 -9.56 14.01 4.35
CA THR A 335 -8.46 14.70 5.01
C THR A 335 -7.10 14.11 4.71
N GLU A 336 -7.02 12.97 4.00
CA GLU A 336 -5.74 12.35 3.68
C GLU A 336 -4.87 13.23 2.77
N PRO A 337 -3.56 13.35 3.02
CA PRO A 337 -2.66 14.12 2.17
C PRO A 337 -2.79 13.81 0.66
N TRP A 338 -2.89 12.52 0.32
CA TRP A 338 -3.06 12.04 -1.05
C TRP A 338 -4.46 12.26 -1.65
N TYR A 339 -5.45 12.72 -0.88
CA TYR A 339 -6.82 12.91 -1.39
C TYR A 339 -6.86 13.89 -2.57
N ARG A 340 -6.00 14.91 -2.57
CA ARG A 340 -5.70 15.76 -3.73
C ARG A 340 -4.20 15.92 -3.89
N TRP A 341 -3.75 16.10 -5.12
CA TRP A 341 -2.34 16.38 -5.43
C TRP A 341 -2.21 17.21 -6.70
N LYS A 342 -1.05 17.86 -6.86
CA LYS A 342 -0.68 18.61 -8.05
C LYS A 342 0.73 18.27 -8.50
N ALA A 343 0.92 18.14 -9.81
CA ALA A 343 2.23 17.96 -10.42
C ALA A 343 2.36 18.88 -11.64
N VAL A 344 3.53 19.49 -11.83
CA VAL A 344 3.80 20.38 -12.96
C VAL A 344 4.86 19.76 -13.86
N PHE A 345 4.47 19.44 -15.09
CA PHE A 345 5.35 18.87 -16.10
C PHE A 345 5.70 19.95 -17.13
N THR A 346 6.97 20.29 -17.26
CA THR A 346 7.42 21.16 -18.37
C THR A 346 7.33 20.42 -19.70
N VAL A 347 7.24 21.16 -20.81
CA VAL A 347 7.29 20.55 -22.15
C VAL A 347 8.58 19.76 -22.36
N ASP A 348 9.71 20.22 -21.81
CA ASP A 348 10.98 19.49 -21.87
C ASP A 348 10.90 18.13 -21.16
N GLU A 349 10.30 18.07 -19.97
CA GLU A 349 10.17 16.83 -19.23
C GLU A 349 9.16 15.88 -19.89
N LEU A 350 8.05 16.40 -20.41
CA LEU A 350 7.11 15.62 -21.22
C LEU A 350 7.79 15.06 -22.47
N THR A 351 8.61 15.87 -23.14
CA THR A 351 9.39 15.47 -24.31
C THR A 351 10.38 14.37 -23.97
N ARG A 352 11.07 14.47 -22.83
CA ARG A 352 11.98 13.43 -22.34
C ARG A 352 11.24 12.12 -22.09
N LEU A 353 10.11 12.16 -21.38
CA LEU A 353 9.29 10.98 -21.09
C LEU A 353 8.74 10.35 -22.38
N ALA A 354 8.20 11.16 -23.29
CA ALA A 354 7.66 10.71 -24.56
C ALA A 354 8.73 10.03 -25.44
N ASN A 355 9.93 10.61 -25.56
CA ASN A 355 11.01 10.01 -26.35
C ASN A 355 11.64 8.79 -25.68
N ALA A 356 11.61 8.70 -24.34
CA ALA A 356 12.00 7.49 -23.62
C ALA A 356 10.98 6.35 -23.84
N TRP A 357 9.69 6.68 -23.91
CA TRP A 357 8.62 5.71 -24.18
C TRP A 357 8.60 5.25 -25.63
N GLN A 358 8.65 6.19 -26.56
CA GLN A 358 8.65 5.96 -28.00
C GLN A 358 9.69 6.87 -28.66
N PRO A 359 10.88 6.36 -28.99
CA PRO A 359 11.94 7.15 -29.63
C PRO A 359 11.47 7.82 -30.92
N GLY A 360 11.88 9.08 -31.12
CA GLY A 360 11.56 9.85 -32.33
C GLY A 360 10.26 10.65 -32.25
N THR A 361 9.58 10.68 -31.09
CA THR A 361 8.34 11.44 -30.89
C THR A 361 8.48 12.94 -31.18
N GLY A 362 9.68 13.49 -30.99
CA GLY A 362 9.92 14.94 -31.14
C GLY A 362 9.44 15.71 -29.92
N ASN A 363 9.39 17.04 -30.01
CA ASN A 363 8.91 17.85 -28.89
C ASN A 363 7.41 17.64 -28.68
N VAL A 364 6.97 17.59 -27.43
CA VAL A 364 5.56 17.49 -27.09
C VAL A 364 4.86 18.82 -27.38
N THR A 365 3.77 18.76 -28.14
CA THR A 365 2.97 19.92 -28.54
C THR A 365 1.65 20.01 -27.78
N SER A 366 1.09 18.88 -27.35
CA SER A 366 -0.09 18.85 -26.48
C SER A 366 -0.29 17.49 -25.79
N LEU A 367 -1.13 17.49 -24.76
CA LEU A 367 -1.65 16.32 -24.08
C LEU A 367 -3.18 16.29 -24.21
N SER A 368 -3.76 15.10 -24.40
CA SER A 368 -5.22 14.91 -24.36
C SER A 368 -5.63 13.69 -23.54
N ILE A 369 -6.74 13.84 -22.82
CA ILE A 369 -7.47 12.75 -22.20
C ILE A 369 -8.57 12.37 -23.18
N ASP A 370 -8.46 11.20 -23.80
CA ASP A 370 -9.34 10.80 -24.88
C ASP A 370 -10.61 10.12 -24.35
N SER A 371 -10.50 9.41 -23.23
CA SER A 371 -11.64 8.82 -22.51
C SER A 371 -11.33 8.52 -21.05
N ARG A 372 -12.40 8.41 -20.24
CA ARG A 372 -12.36 7.98 -18.84
C ARG A 372 -13.29 6.77 -18.62
N GLU A 373 -12.95 5.97 -17.63
CA GLU A 373 -13.88 5.01 -17.03
C GLU A 373 -14.99 5.75 -16.27
N THR A 374 -16.07 5.06 -15.91
CA THR A 374 -17.20 5.66 -15.16
C THR A 374 -16.80 6.17 -13.78
N ASN A 375 -15.77 5.59 -13.17
CA ASN A 375 -15.19 6.08 -11.91
C ASN A 375 -14.30 7.33 -12.09
N GLY A 376 -14.08 7.80 -13.32
CA GLY A 376 -13.27 8.96 -13.64
C GLY A 376 -11.78 8.69 -13.88
N ALA A 377 -11.31 7.44 -13.74
CA ALA A 377 -9.95 7.07 -14.10
C ALA A 377 -9.73 7.28 -15.60
N ILE A 378 -8.58 7.81 -16.00
CA ILE A 378 -8.25 7.96 -17.42
C ILE A 378 -8.08 6.56 -18.04
N ALA A 379 -8.93 6.27 -19.03
CA ALA A 379 -8.91 5.01 -19.77
C ALA A 379 -7.99 5.09 -20.98
N LYS A 380 -7.93 6.26 -21.62
CA LYS A 380 -7.09 6.51 -22.79
C LYS A 380 -6.49 7.91 -22.77
N PHE A 381 -5.20 7.98 -23.05
CA PHE A 381 -4.41 9.21 -23.00
C PHE A 381 -3.51 9.32 -24.21
N THR A 382 -3.43 10.52 -24.78
CA THR A 382 -2.56 10.81 -25.92
C THR A 382 -1.57 11.92 -25.62
N VAL A 383 -0.31 11.66 -25.95
CA VAL A 383 0.76 12.67 -26.04
C VAL A 383 0.97 12.97 -27.52
N GLN A 384 0.77 14.22 -27.93
CA GLN A 384 1.07 14.65 -29.30
C GLN A 384 2.49 15.18 -29.37
N GLY A 385 3.33 14.52 -30.18
CA GLY A 385 4.66 15.00 -30.52
C GLY A 385 4.69 15.63 -31.91
N GLU A 386 5.72 16.42 -32.21
CA GLU A 386 5.93 17.02 -33.54
C GLU A 386 5.95 15.99 -34.68
N ASN A 387 6.47 14.79 -34.42
CA ASN A 387 6.68 13.78 -35.46
C ASN A 387 5.65 12.63 -35.42
N GLN A 388 5.13 12.31 -34.23
CA GLN A 388 4.19 11.21 -34.02
C GLN A 388 3.46 11.37 -32.67
N ASN A 389 2.34 10.65 -32.54
CA ASN A 389 1.57 10.60 -31.30
C ASN A 389 1.86 9.30 -30.55
N ILE A 390 1.85 9.39 -29.22
CA ILE A 390 1.82 8.24 -28.32
C ILE A 390 0.41 8.14 -27.77
N SER A 391 -0.27 7.02 -28.00
CA SER A 391 -1.56 6.71 -27.38
C SER A 391 -1.37 5.55 -26.43
N VAL A 392 -1.75 5.72 -25.17
CA VAL A 392 -1.71 4.67 -24.14
C VAL A 392 -3.09 4.44 -23.56
N GLU A 393 -3.33 3.20 -23.14
CA GLU A 393 -4.60 2.78 -22.55
C GLU A 393 -4.36 2.12 -21.18
N GLY A 394 -5.32 2.31 -20.28
CA GLY A 394 -5.31 1.81 -18.90
C GLY A 394 -4.56 2.73 -17.92
N GLU A 395 -5.09 2.82 -16.70
CA GLU A 395 -4.60 3.72 -15.66
C GLU A 395 -3.10 3.52 -15.35
N TYR A 396 -2.65 2.27 -15.30
CA TYR A 396 -1.25 1.94 -15.03
C TYR A 396 -0.31 2.50 -16.10
N THR A 397 -0.64 2.28 -17.37
CA THR A 397 0.17 2.76 -18.51
C THR A 397 0.23 4.27 -18.55
N VAL A 398 -0.90 4.94 -18.28
CA VAL A 398 -0.98 6.41 -18.18
C VAL A 398 -0.05 6.92 -17.08
N ARG A 399 -0.14 6.35 -15.87
CA ARG A 399 0.70 6.74 -14.74
C ARG A 399 2.18 6.44 -14.98
N LYS A 400 2.50 5.38 -15.74
CA LYS A 400 3.87 4.99 -16.06
C LYS A 400 4.50 5.90 -17.10
N LEU A 401 3.74 6.27 -18.14
CA LEU A 401 4.15 7.25 -19.15
C LEU A 401 4.46 8.61 -18.50
N LEU A 402 3.64 9.02 -17.53
CA LEU A 402 3.76 10.29 -16.79
C LEU A 402 4.48 10.12 -15.44
N SER A 403 5.51 9.27 -15.39
CA SER A 403 6.30 9.03 -14.18
C SER A 403 6.99 10.32 -13.67
N PRO A 404 6.70 10.80 -12.45
CA PRO A 404 7.25 12.05 -11.93
C PRO A 404 8.61 11.83 -11.22
N ALA A 405 9.50 10.99 -11.79
CA ALA A 405 10.78 10.65 -11.15
C ALA A 405 11.66 11.88 -10.82
N ASN A 406 11.52 12.96 -11.61
CA ASN A 406 12.25 14.22 -11.43
C ASN A 406 11.33 15.41 -11.09
N ILE A 407 10.10 15.15 -10.68
CA ILE A 407 9.09 16.17 -10.40
C ILE A 407 8.61 16.01 -8.95
N ALA A 408 8.45 17.14 -8.25
CA ALA A 408 7.74 17.14 -6.98
C ALA A 408 6.23 17.05 -7.22
N VAL A 409 5.60 16.09 -6.55
CA VAL A 409 4.15 16.01 -6.45
C VAL A 409 3.74 16.65 -5.13
N VAL A 410 2.96 17.71 -5.20
CA VAL A 410 2.49 18.46 -4.03
C VAL A 410 1.15 17.89 -3.58
N GLU A 411 1.10 17.38 -2.36
CA GLU A 411 -0.09 16.83 -1.72
C GLU A 411 -0.99 17.95 -1.18
N GLN A 412 -2.23 17.62 -0.80
CA GLN A 412 -3.20 18.65 -0.42
C GLN A 412 -2.85 19.40 0.88
N ASP A 413 -2.05 18.79 1.74
CA ASP A 413 -1.52 19.39 2.97
C ASP A 413 -0.25 20.24 2.73
N GLY A 414 0.23 20.29 1.48
CA GLY A 414 1.42 21.02 1.05
C GLY A 414 2.72 20.25 1.17
N SER A 415 2.71 18.98 1.61
CA SER A 415 3.87 18.11 1.57
C SER A 415 4.26 17.75 0.12
N GLU A 416 5.53 17.40 -0.08
CA GLU A 416 6.08 17.08 -1.40
C GLU A 416 6.63 15.66 -1.44
N ALA A 417 6.15 14.87 -2.39
CA ALA A 417 6.70 13.57 -2.74
C ALA A 417 7.59 13.70 -3.99
N THR A 418 8.77 13.07 -3.96
CA THR A 418 9.76 13.10 -5.07
C THR A 418 10.29 11.71 -5.38
N GLY A 419 10.85 11.50 -6.57
CA GLY A 419 11.50 10.24 -6.93
C GLY A 419 10.54 9.08 -7.19
N MET A 420 9.26 9.37 -7.43
CA MET A 420 8.24 8.35 -7.63
C MET A 420 8.39 7.73 -9.02
N SER A 421 8.32 6.40 -9.10
CA SER A 421 8.43 5.65 -10.36
C SER A 421 7.12 5.62 -11.16
N LEU A 422 6.02 6.07 -10.56
CA LEU A 422 4.66 6.06 -11.10
C LEU A 422 3.92 7.31 -10.61
N LEU A 423 3.10 7.93 -11.47
CA LEU A 423 2.20 9.01 -11.03
C LEU A 423 1.25 8.49 -9.93
N PRO A 424 0.85 9.29 -8.92
CA PRO A 424 0.05 8.79 -7.79
C PRO A 424 -1.22 8.05 -8.20
N SER A 425 -1.94 8.57 -9.20
CA SER A 425 -3.16 7.97 -9.73
C SER A 425 -3.43 8.44 -11.16
N ALA A 426 -4.38 7.80 -11.85
CA ALA A 426 -4.90 8.26 -13.14
C ALA A 426 -6.16 9.15 -13.00
N PHE A 427 -6.43 9.67 -11.81
CA PHE A 427 -7.56 10.56 -11.53
C PHE A 427 -7.09 12.01 -11.52
N PHE A 428 -6.80 12.57 -12.70
CA PHE A 428 -6.40 13.96 -12.83
C PHE A 428 -7.01 14.63 -14.04
N TYR A 429 -7.07 15.97 -14.04
CA TYR A 429 -7.35 16.79 -15.21
C TYR A 429 -6.14 17.67 -15.56
N LEU A 430 -6.09 18.13 -16.80
CA LEU A 430 -4.98 18.88 -17.37
C LEU A 430 -5.28 20.38 -17.39
N THR A 431 -4.30 21.21 -17.00
CA THR A 431 -4.31 22.66 -17.24
C THR A 431 -3.05 23.03 -18.03
N PRO A 432 -3.15 23.40 -19.32
CA PRO A 432 -2.01 23.88 -20.09
C PRO A 432 -1.59 25.28 -19.63
N ASN A 433 -0.29 25.52 -19.51
CA ASN A 433 0.29 26.80 -19.13
C ASN A 433 1.07 27.38 -20.31
N TYR A 434 0.78 28.63 -20.67
CA TYR A 434 1.38 29.33 -21.80
C TYR A 434 2.19 30.55 -21.35
N GLU A 435 3.34 30.77 -21.99
CA GLU A 435 4.12 32.00 -21.90
C GLU A 435 4.34 32.54 -23.32
N ASN A 436 3.96 33.80 -23.57
CA ASN A 436 4.04 34.43 -24.90
C ASN A 436 3.42 33.56 -26.01
N ASP A 437 2.23 33.01 -25.75
CA ASP A 437 1.48 32.09 -26.62
C ASP A 437 2.17 30.73 -26.91
N ALA A 438 3.32 30.45 -26.28
CA ALA A 438 3.98 29.15 -26.35
C ALA A 438 3.60 28.29 -25.14
N LEU A 439 3.23 27.03 -25.38
CA LEU A 439 3.01 26.06 -24.32
C LEU A 439 4.34 25.80 -23.60
N VAL A 440 4.39 25.99 -22.28
CA VAL A 440 5.61 25.78 -21.47
C VAL A 440 5.49 24.61 -20.51
N SER A 441 4.28 24.31 -20.02
CA SER A 441 4.04 23.21 -19.09
C SER A 441 2.57 22.79 -19.06
N TYR A 442 2.32 21.64 -18.43
CA TYR A 442 1.00 21.23 -17.97
C TYR A 442 0.99 21.10 -16.45
N THR A 443 -0.02 21.67 -15.80
CA THR A 443 -0.36 21.35 -14.43
C THR A 443 -1.39 20.22 -14.43
N LEU A 444 -1.02 19.10 -13.83
CA LEU A 444 -1.93 18.00 -13.52
C LEU A 444 -2.48 18.26 -12.12
N THR A 445 -3.80 18.37 -12.02
CA THR A 445 -4.50 18.41 -10.72
C THR A 445 -5.27 17.11 -10.57
N GLY A 446 -4.88 16.31 -9.58
CA GLY A 446 -5.41 14.99 -9.37
C GLY A 446 -5.77 14.71 -7.92
N GLY A 447 -6.09 13.45 -7.65
CA GLY A 447 -6.36 12.98 -6.30
C GLY A 447 -6.25 11.48 -6.18
N GLY A 448 -6.21 11.01 -4.94
CA GLY A 448 -6.01 9.61 -4.61
C GLY A 448 -4.60 9.10 -4.91
N TYR A 449 -4.32 7.92 -4.35
CA TYR A 449 -3.08 7.18 -4.50
C TYR A 449 -3.39 5.70 -4.75
N GLY A 450 -3.01 5.22 -5.93
CA GLY A 450 -3.28 3.86 -6.41
C GLY A 450 -4.31 3.80 -7.56
N HIS A 451 -4.76 2.58 -7.86
CA HIS A 451 -5.55 2.29 -9.07
C HIS A 451 -7.05 2.57 -8.92
N GLY A 452 -7.56 2.82 -7.71
CA GLY A 452 -8.96 3.22 -7.49
C GLY A 452 -9.99 2.11 -7.72
N LYS A 453 -9.62 0.83 -7.53
CA LYS A 453 -10.51 -0.34 -7.71
C LYS A 453 -10.63 -1.10 -6.40
N GLY A 454 -11.85 -1.40 -5.97
CA GLY A 454 -12.14 -2.06 -4.69
C GLY A 454 -11.95 -1.14 -3.49
N MET A 455 -11.27 -1.60 -2.44
CA MET A 455 -11.21 -0.91 -1.15
C MET A 455 -10.13 0.19 -1.10
N SER A 456 -10.51 1.39 -0.63
CA SER A 456 -9.53 2.37 -0.13
C SER A 456 -9.12 2.02 1.31
N GLN A 457 -7.81 1.86 1.56
CA GLN A 457 -7.25 1.55 2.87
C GLN A 457 -7.50 2.68 3.87
N ASN A 458 -7.27 3.93 3.47
CA ASN A 458 -7.59 5.08 4.31
C ASN A 458 -9.09 5.25 4.48
N GLY A 459 -9.88 4.98 3.44
CA GLY A 459 -11.34 4.94 3.58
C GLY A 459 -11.80 3.94 4.64
N ALA A 460 -11.29 2.71 4.60
CA ALA A 460 -11.56 1.67 5.58
C ALA A 460 -11.11 2.07 7.00
N ARG A 461 -9.94 2.71 7.13
CA ARG A 461 -9.46 3.26 8.41
C ARG A 461 -10.45 4.26 9.00
N HIS A 462 -10.81 5.30 8.24
CA HIS A 462 -11.70 6.36 8.73
C HIS A 462 -13.11 5.84 9.04
N MET A 463 -13.61 4.84 8.29
CA MET A 463 -14.86 4.17 8.60
C MET A 463 -14.78 3.36 9.91
N ALA A 464 -13.68 2.66 10.14
CA ALA A 464 -13.43 1.96 11.41
C ALA A 464 -13.29 2.94 12.58
N ASP A 465 -12.60 4.08 12.39
CA ASP A 465 -12.52 5.17 13.36
C ASP A 465 -13.90 5.76 13.68
N ALA A 466 -14.82 5.76 12.71
CA ALA A 466 -16.22 6.14 12.89
C ALA A 466 -17.08 5.04 13.56
N GLY A 467 -16.50 3.91 13.93
CA GLY A 467 -17.16 2.83 14.68
C GLY A 467 -17.82 1.76 13.81
N MET A 468 -17.58 1.73 12.50
CA MET A 468 -18.12 0.70 11.61
C MET A 468 -17.36 -0.62 11.78
N GLY A 469 -18.09 -1.75 11.76
CA GLY A 469 -17.50 -3.09 11.79
C GLY A 469 -16.95 -3.51 10.42
N TYR A 470 -16.01 -4.46 10.41
CA TYR A 470 -15.35 -4.92 9.18
C TYR A 470 -16.32 -5.38 8.08
N GLU A 471 -17.41 -6.07 8.45
CA GLU A 471 -18.41 -6.50 7.47
C GLU A 471 -19.12 -5.32 6.78
N GLU A 472 -19.44 -4.27 7.54
CA GLU A 472 -20.09 -3.07 7.00
C GLU A 472 -19.14 -2.33 6.05
N ILE A 473 -17.86 -2.27 6.41
CA ILE A 473 -16.81 -1.66 5.59
C ILE A 473 -16.62 -2.46 4.29
N LEU A 474 -16.54 -3.79 4.34
CA LEU A 474 -16.43 -4.63 3.15
C LEU A 474 -17.64 -4.45 2.22
N LYS A 475 -18.87 -4.46 2.77
CA LYS A 475 -20.09 -4.24 1.99
C LYS A 475 -20.16 -2.85 1.37
N TYR A 476 -19.61 -1.83 2.02
CA TYR A 476 -19.51 -0.49 1.45
C TYR A 476 -18.64 -0.47 0.18
N PHE A 477 -17.49 -1.15 0.17
CA PHE A 477 -16.56 -1.14 -0.96
C PHE A 477 -16.90 -2.15 -2.06
N TYR A 478 -17.44 -3.31 -1.70
CA TYR A 478 -17.64 -4.42 -2.63
C TYR A 478 -19.13 -4.75 -2.88
N GLY A 479 -20.06 -4.00 -2.28
CA GLY A 479 -21.50 -4.18 -2.46
C GLY A 479 -22.04 -5.42 -1.74
N ASP A 480 -22.97 -6.14 -2.38
CA ASP A 480 -23.67 -7.30 -1.82
C ASP A 480 -22.79 -8.59 -1.83
N VAL A 481 -21.55 -8.48 -1.37
CA VAL A 481 -20.66 -9.64 -1.17
C VAL A 481 -21.08 -10.45 0.05
N GLN A 482 -20.95 -11.77 -0.06
CA GLN A 482 -21.03 -12.69 1.06
C GLN A 482 -19.65 -12.82 1.68
N ILE A 483 -19.59 -12.81 3.01
CA ILE A 483 -18.36 -12.97 3.79
C ILE A 483 -18.47 -14.28 4.55
N GLY A 484 -17.49 -15.16 4.39
CA GLY A 484 -17.40 -16.43 5.13
C GLY A 484 -16.63 -17.51 4.40
#